data_AF-A0A7G9SIL7-F1
#
_entry.id   AF-A0A7G9SIL7-F1
#
_cell.length_a   1.000
_cell.length_b   1.000
_cell.length_c   1.000
_cell.angle_alpha   90.00
_cell.angle_beta   90.00
_cell.angle_gamma   90.00
#
_symmetry.space_group_name_H-M   'P 1'
#
loop_
_entity.id
_entity.type
_entity.pdbx_description
1 polymer ?
#
loop_
_entity_poly.entity_id
_entity_poly.type
_entity_poly.pdbx_seq_one_letter_code
_entity_poly.pdbx_strand_id
1 'polypeptide(L)'
;MGMSWFPRPVGPRAAFADLRAFMRQRSREQVIGFALAILATTIIIIEFIVDAQINTAPPPTITYVEQWDANRSDAEIIAQQKKDQAEVEAFRKERQEQFQRLENKLGM
;
A
#
# COMPACT_ATOMS: atom_id res chain seq x y z
N MET A 1 2.26 -41.59 49.00
CA MET A 1 2.63 -40.27 48.44
C MET A 1 2.92 -40.46 46.96
N GLY A 2 2.02 -40.04 46.07
CA GLY A 2 2.21 -40.18 44.62
C GLY A 2 2.97 -39.00 44.05
N MET A 3 4.18 -39.24 43.53
CA MET A 3 4.96 -38.24 42.78
C MET A 3 4.35 -38.13 41.37
N SER A 4 3.65 -37.04 41.07
CA SER A 4 3.17 -36.78 39.71
C SER A 4 4.36 -36.44 38.81
N TRP A 5 4.68 -37.33 37.87
CA TRP A 5 5.78 -37.22 36.89
C TRP A 5 5.56 -36.09 35.86
N PHE A 6 4.31 -35.66 35.65
CA PHE A 6 3.98 -34.63 34.66
C PHE A 6 3.89 -33.23 35.28
N PRO A 7 4.47 -32.20 34.64
CA PRO A 7 4.34 -30.82 35.10
C PRO A 7 2.86 -30.43 35.10
N ARG A 8 2.45 -29.69 36.14
CA ARG A 8 1.07 -29.19 36.25
C ARG A 8 0.76 -28.31 35.03
N PRO A 9 -0.40 -28.47 34.36
CA PRO A 9 -0.76 -27.63 33.24
C PRO A 9 -0.81 -26.17 33.67
N VAL A 10 0.04 -25.35 33.07
CA VAL A 10 0.10 -23.91 33.33
C VAL A 10 -1.14 -23.25 32.71
N GLY A 11 -2.01 -22.71 33.58
CA GLY A 11 -3.16 -21.95 33.13
C GLY A 11 -2.74 -20.61 32.49
N PRO A 12 -3.60 -19.98 31.66
CA PRO A 12 -3.27 -18.73 30.97
C PRO A 12 -2.89 -17.61 31.93
N ARG A 13 -3.54 -17.53 33.09
CA ARG A 13 -3.18 -16.57 34.16
C ARG A 13 -1.75 -16.78 34.68
N ALA A 14 -1.34 -18.04 34.85
CA ALA A 14 0.01 -18.36 35.30
C ALA A 14 1.06 -17.99 34.24
N ALA A 15 0.76 -18.23 32.95
CA ALA A 15 1.63 -17.84 31.85
C ALA A 15 1.83 -16.31 31.75
N PHE A 16 0.76 -15.52 31.91
CA PHE A 16 0.89 -14.05 31.94
C PHE A 16 1.65 -13.54 33.16
N ALA A 17 1.45 -14.15 34.33
CA ALA A 17 2.20 -13.81 35.54
C ALA A 17 3.69 -14.11 35.36
N ASP A 18 4.02 -15.25 34.75
CA ASP A 18 5.38 -15.67 34.45
C ASP A 18 6.05 -14.75 33.42
N LEU A 19 5.34 -14.43 32.32
CA LEU A 19 5.81 -13.45 31.33
C LEU A 19 6.08 -12.07 31.96
N ARG A 20 5.21 -11.61 32.85
CA ARG A 20 5.40 -10.35 33.57
C ARG A 20 6.60 -10.41 34.51
N ALA A 21 6.80 -11.53 35.21
CA ALA A 21 7.95 -11.73 36.09
C ALA A 21 9.27 -11.76 35.29
N PHE A 22 9.28 -12.48 34.17
CA PHE A 22 10.38 -12.54 33.22
C PHE A 22 10.73 -11.16 32.68
N MET A 23 9.75 -10.38 32.23
CA MET A 23 9.97 -9.01 31.73
C MET A 23 10.50 -8.06 32.81
N ARG A 24 10.13 -8.24 34.08
CA ARG A 24 10.65 -7.45 35.21
C ARG A 24 12.12 -7.72 35.52
N GLN A 25 12.65 -8.89 35.18
CA GLN A 25 14.04 -9.27 35.43
C GLN A 25 14.99 -8.83 34.29
N ARG A 26 14.46 -8.23 33.22
CA ARG A 26 15.23 -7.82 32.05
C ARG A 26 15.94 -6.49 32.27
N SER A 27 17.10 -6.33 31.63
CA SER A 27 17.83 -5.06 31.66
C SER A 27 17.10 -4.00 30.83
N ARG A 28 17.40 -2.72 31.09
CA ARG A 28 16.76 -1.59 30.39
C ARG A 28 16.94 -1.68 28.87
N GLU A 29 18.11 -2.12 28.42
CA GLU A 29 18.47 -2.27 27.01
C GLU A 29 17.60 -3.34 26.32
N GLN A 30 17.32 -4.44 27.02
CA GLN A 30 16.48 -5.52 26.49
C GLN A 30 15.03 -5.08 26.31
N VAL A 31 14.50 -4.28 27.25
CA VAL A 31 13.15 -3.70 27.15
C VAL A 31 13.07 -2.70 26.00
N ILE A 32 14.09 -1.85 25.84
CA ILE A 32 14.17 -0.90 24.72
C ILE A 32 14.23 -1.64 23.38
N GLY A 33 15.09 -2.66 23.26
CA GLY A 33 15.20 -3.47 22.05
C GLY A 33 13.88 -4.17 21.68
N PHE A 34 13.18 -4.71 22.69
CA PHE A 34 11.85 -5.30 22.49
C PHE A 34 10.81 -4.26 22.02
N ALA A 35 10.78 -3.08 22.64
CA ALA A 35 9.89 -2.00 22.24
C ALA A 35 10.16 -1.52 20.81
N LEU A 36 11.44 -1.38 20.42
CA LEU A 36 11.84 -1.01 19.06
C LEU A 36 11.44 -2.06 18.03
N ALA A 37 11.59 -3.35 18.35
CA ALA A 37 11.17 -4.43 17.46
C ALA A 37 9.66 -4.41 17.20
N ILE A 38 8.85 -4.22 18.24
CA ILE A 38 7.39 -4.05 18.11
C ILE A 38 7.07 -2.80 17.28
N LEU A 39 7.72 -1.68 17.59
CA LEU A 39 7.50 -0.41 16.90
C LEU A 39 7.76 -0.53 15.40
N ALA A 40 8.94 -1.05 15.02
CA ALA A 40 9.32 -1.22 13.62
C ALA A 40 8.34 -2.14 12.87
N THR A 41 7.97 -3.26 13.48
CA THR A 41 6.99 -4.20 12.89
C THR A 41 5.62 -3.55 12.71
N THR A 42 5.18 -2.78 13.70
CA THR A 42 3.89 -2.07 13.65
C THR A 42 3.88 -1.00 12.56
N ILE A 43 4.98 -0.25 12.41
CA ILE A 43 5.13 0.75 11.33
C ILE A 43 4.98 0.08 9.97
N ILE A 44 5.67 -1.03 9.72
CA ILE A 44 5.58 -1.76 8.45
C ILE A 44 4.14 -2.19 8.15
N ILE A 45 3.43 -2.72 9.14
CA ILE A 45 2.01 -3.12 8.97
C ILE A 45 1.14 -1.91 8.64
N ILE A 46 1.33 -0.78 9.32
CA ILE A 46 0.58 0.46 9.06
C ILE A 46 0.85 0.95 7.65
N GLU A 47 2.10 0.95 7.18
CA GLU A 47 2.46 1.35 5.82
C GLU A 47 1.68 0.53 4.79
N PHE A 48 1.63 -0.80 4.94
CA PHE A 48 0.84 -1.65 4.03
C PHE A 48 -0.66 -1.37 4.10
N ILE A 49 -1.23 -1.11 5.28
CA ILE A 49 -2.66 -0.80 5.42
C ILE A 49 -2.99 0.53 4.75
N VAL A 50 -2.15 1.55 4.94
CA VAL A 50 -2.35 2.88 4.37
C VAL A 50 -2.15 2.84 2.85
N ASP A 51 -1.09 2.19 2.37
CA ASP A 51 -0.85 2.00 0.94
C ASP A 51 -2.02 1.23 0.29
N ALA A 52 -2.52 0.19 0.96
CA ALA A 52 -3.65 -0.60 0.51
C ALA A 52 -4.94 0.26 0.31
N GLN A 53 -5.14 1.29 1.15
CA GLN A 53 -6.32 2.15 1.06
C GLN A 53 -6.16 3.28 0.05
N ILE A 54 -4.93 3.75 -0.19
CA ILE A 54 -4.69 4.92 -1.04
C ILE A 54 -4.43 4.52 -2.50
N ASN A 55 -3.78 3.37 -2.76
CA ASN A 55 -3.22 3.07 -4.08
C ASN A 55 -3.82 1.84 -4.81
N THR A 56 -4.70 1.05 -4.20
CA THR A 56 -4.93 -0.34 -4.66
C THR A 56 -6.21 -0.61 -5.43
N ALA A 57 -7.03 0.39 -5.72
CA ALA A 57 -8.13 0.22 -6.67
C ALA A 57 -8.21 1.46 -7.56
N PRO A 58 -7.80 1.39 -8.85
CA PRO A 58 -8.24 2.41 -9.79
C PRO A 58 -9.77 2.46 -9.72
N PRO A 59 -10.38 3.65 -9.64
CA PRO A 59 -11.83 3.78 -9.60
C PRO A 59 -12.41 3.01 -10.80
N PRO A 60 -13.61 2.40 -10.64
CA PRO A 60 -14.22 1.61 -11.70
C PRO A 60 -14.23 2.43 -12.99
N THR A 61 -13.41 2.01 -13.95
CA THR A 61 -13.25 2.72 -15.21
C THR A 61 -14.41 2.31 -16.09
N ILE A 62 -15.39 3.20 -16.24
CA ILE A 62 -16.47 3.01 -17.20
C ILE A 62 -15.87 3.24 -18.58
N THR A 63 -15.51 2.15 -19.27
CA THR A 63 -15.07 2.21 -20.66
C THR A 63 -16.29 2.39 -21.55
N TYR A 64 -16.51 3.62 -22.02
CA TYR A 64 -17.50 3.90 -23.04
C TYR A 64 -16.97 3.42 -24.39
N VAL A 65 -17.73 2.54 -25.05
CA VAL A 65 -17.45 2.13 -26.43
C VAL A 65 -18.38 2.95 -27.32
N GLU A 66 -17.80 3.77 -28.18
CA GLU A 66 -18.56 4.50 -29.18
C GLU A 66 -19.11 3.53 -30.23
N GLN A 67 -20.41 3.58 -30.48
CA GLN A 67 -21.03 2.86 -31.58
C GLN A 67 -20.92 3.71 -32.85
N TRP A 68 -20.20 3.20 -33.84
CA TRP A 68 -20.02 3.85 -35.14
C TRP A 68 -21.09 3.39 -36.13
N ASP A 69 -21.54 4.31 -36.99
CA ASP A 69 -22.40 3.96 -38.12
C ASP A 69 -21.63 3.06 -39.10
N ALA A 70 -22.28 2.01 -39.60
CA ALA A 70 -21.67 1.07 -40.55
C ALA A 70 -21.39 1.71 -41.93
N ASN A 71 -22.03 2.83 -42.25
CA ASN A 71 -21.89 3.55 -43.52
C ASN A 71 -21.01 4.79 -43.42
N ARG A 72 -20.25 4.94 -42.32
CA ARG A 72 -19.30 6.05 -42.14
C ARG A 72 -18.31 6.10 -43.31
N SER A 73 -18.05 7.31 -43.81
CA SER A 73 -17.06 7.53 -44.86
C SER A 73 -15.63 7.62 -44.32
N ASP A 74 -14.65 7.23 -45.14
CA ASP A 74 -13.22 7.36 -44.81
C ASP A 74 -12.80 8.79 -44.47
N ALA A 75 -13.43 9.79 -45.11
CA ALA A 75 -13.18 11.19 -44.81
C ALA A 75 -13.58 11.57 -43.38
N GLU A 76 -14.72 11.07 -42.90
CA GLU A 76 -15.17 11.26 -41.52
C GLU A 76 -14.27 10.53 -40.53
N ILE A 77 -13.76 9.33 -40.89
CA ILE A 77 -12.80 8.58 -40.08
C ILE A 77 -11.52 9.39 -39.88
N ILE A 78 -10.92 9.87 -40.97
CA ILE A 78 -9.66 10.61 -40.94
C ILE A 78 -9.81 11.94 -40.19
N ALA A 79 -10.95 12.63 -40.38
CA ALA A 79 -11.22 13.87 -39.68
C ALA A 79 -11.28 13.68 -38.16
N GLN A 80 -11.85 12.57 -37.69
CA GLN A 80 -11.93 12.26 -36.26
C GLN A 80 -10.58 11.81 -35.70
N GLN A 81 -9.86 10.93 -36.39
CA GLN A 81 -8.53 10.50 -35.98
C GLN A 81 -7.59 11.69 -35.75
N LYS A 82 -7.67 12.72 -36.59
CA LYS A 82 -6.89 13.96 -36.39
C LYS A 82 -7.25 14.70 -35.11
N LYS A 83 -8.55 14.73 -34.73
CA LYS A 83 -9.00 15.35 -33.48
C LYS A 83 -8.52 14.56 -32.28
N ASP A 84 -8.71 13.24 -32.30
CA ASP A 84 -8.30 12.34 -31.22
C ASP A 84 -6.78 12.37 -31.04
N GLN A 85 -6.03 12.40 -32.14
CA GLN A 85 -4.57 12.53 -32.10
C GLN A 85 -4.13 13.84 -31.46
N ALA A 86 -4.77 14.96 -31.79
CA ALA A 86 -4.44 16.26 -31.20
C ALA A 86 -4.72 16.29 -29.68
N GLU A 87 -5.79 15.64 -29.22
CA GLU A 87 -6.11 15.53 -27.79
C GLU A 87 -5.07 14.69 -27.04
N VAL A 88 -4.67 13.54 -27.61
CA VAL A 88 -3.62 12.68 -27.05
C VAL A 88 -2.27 13.40 -26.99
N GLU A 89 -1.92 14.15 -28.03
CA GLU A 89 -0.69 14.94 -28.08
C GLU A 89 -0.69 16.07 -27.03
N ALA A 90 -1.82 16.77 -26.86
CA ALA A 90 -1.97 17.80 -25.83
C ALA A 90 -1.80 17.20 -24.42
N PHE A 91 -2.48 16.09 -24.13
CA PHE A 91 -2.35 15.40 -22.84
C PHE A 91 -0.91 14.93 -22.57
N ARG A 92 -0.23 14.37 -23.58
CA ARG A 92 1.18 13.96 -23.46
C ARG A 92 2.09 15.14 -23.15
N LYS A 93 1.87 16.28 -23.81
CA LYS A 93 2.65 17.50 -23.58
C LYS A 93 2.43 18.04 -22.17
N GLU A 94 1.18 18.11 -21.70
CA GLU A 94 0.88 18.51 -20.32
C GLU A 94 1.55 17.61 -19.29
N ARG A 95 1.51 16.28 -19.51
CA ARG A 95 2.20 15.31 -18.65
C ARG A 95 3.71 15.54 -18.64
N GLN A 96 4.32 15.75 -19.81
CA GLN A 96 5.75 16.08 -19.90
C GLN A 96 6.09 17.35 -19.14
N GLU A 97 5.28 18.42 -19.29
CA GLU A 97 5.47 19.67 -18.55
C GLU A 97 5.33 19.48 -17.03
N GLN A 98 4.36 18.67 -16.57
CA GLN A 98 4.21 18.34 -15.15
C GLN A 98 5.45 17.63 -14.61
N PHE A 99 5.98 16.65 -15.34
CA PHE A 99 7.21 15.95 -14.95
C PHE A 99 8.43 16.87 -14.93
N GLN A 100 8.61 17.72 -15.96
CA GLN A 100 9.70 18.70 -16.00
C GLN A 100 9.60 19.70 -14.82
N ARG A 101 8.39 20.13 -14.43
CA ARG A 101 8.19 20.99 -13.26
C ARG A 101 8.54 20.27 -11.95
N LEU A 102 8.25 18.98 -11.85
CA LEU A 102 8.62 18.16 -10.69
C LEU A 102 10.14 17.97 -10.60
N GLU A 103 10.79 17.66 -11.73
CA GLU A 103 12.24 17.54 -11.86
C GLU A 103 12.95 18.83 -11.40
N ASN A 104 12.55 19.97 -11.95
CA ASN A 104 13.07 21.29 -11.56
C ASN A 104 12.88 21.61 -10.06
N LYS A 105 11.79 21.14 -9.44
CA LYS A 105 11.54 21.34 -8.00
C LYS A 105 12.36 20.42 -7.11
N LEU A 106 12.64 19.21 -7.58
CA LEU A 106 13.41 18.19 -6.86
C LEU A 106 14.92 18.34 -7.08
N GLY A 107 15.34 19.21 -8.00
CA GLY A 107 16.75 19.55 -8.25
C GLY A 107 17.54 18.41 -8.91
N MET A 108 16.85 17.54 -9.65
CA MET A 108 17.44 16.54 -10.54
C MET A 108 17.58 17.10 -11.94
#